data_AF-A0AA42LFM9-F1
#
_entry.id   AF-A0AA42LFM9-F1
#
_cell.length_a   1.000
_cell.length_b   1.000
_cell.length_c   1.000
_cell.angle_alpha   90.00
_cell.angle_beta   90.00
_cell.angle_gamma   90.00
#
_symmetry.space_group_name_H-M   'P 1'
#
loop_
_entity.id
_entity.type
_entity.pdbx_description
1 polymer ?
#
loop_
_entity_poly.entity_id
_entity_poly.type
_entity_poly.pdbx_seq_one_letter_code
_entity_poly.pdbx_strand_id
1 'polypeptide(L)'
;MATLIGVVSQVVGEVFAVASDGSRRPISEGDRVYAGEQLVTGASGAVAVAMTNGQQLTLGRDSSMTLDAQMLAYRGESQPPVAETPPATPSDADLTDVERLQAAIEAGVDPTLEGEATAAGPGAGAGGAGGVGGGHSFVLLDEVGGALDPVIGFPTEGLPGGPEFPDPDPVLGLDDPAVPNGFPEAIDDSNSIFEDAEGPITGNVLANDDPGPDLPLSFVSWGSTDATYGVFTDTGGGTYTYALNSDDPRVQGLDDGESLTETFTYIIVDGNGDQGTATLTITIEGINDMPVI
;
A
#
# COMPACT_ATOMS: atom_id res chain seq x y z
N MET A 1 35.38 -41.17 -16.12
CA MET A 1 35.53 -41.13 -14.66
C MET A 1 34.57 -40.05 -14.16
N ALA A 2 33.81 -40.29 -13.10
CA ALA A 2 32.94 -39.27 -12.54
C ALA A 2 33.80 -38.17 -11.90
N THR A 3 33.66 -36.93 -12.37
CA THR A 3 34.38 -35.78 -11.80
C THR A 3 33.75 -35.41 -10.47
N LEU A 4 34.50 -35.48 -9.38
CA LEU A 4 34.01 -35.07 -8.06
C LEU A 4 33.80 -33.55 -8.05
N ILE A 5 32.59 -33.11 -7.72
CA ILE A 5 32.24 -31.69 -7.62
C ILE A 5 32.49 -31.19 -6.20
N GLY A 6 32.09 -32.00 -5.21
CA GLY A 6 32.21 -31.63 -3.82
C GLY A 6 31.78 -32.73 -2.87
N VAL A 7 31.89 -32.43 -1.58
CA VAL A 7 31.41 -33.25 -0.48
C VAL A 7 30.31 -32.49 0.24
N VAL A 8 29.22 -33.17 0.53
CA VAL A 8 28.08 -32.60 1.24
C VAL A 8 28.50 -32.30 2.67
N SER A 9 28.44 -31.03 3.05
CA SER A 9 28.84 -30.56 4.38
C SER A 9 27.68 -30.48 5.36
N GLN A 10 26.44 -30.40 4.87
CA GLN A 10 25.25 -30.37 5.71
C GLN A 10 24.03 -30.79 4.90
N VAL A 11 23.13 -31.56 5.52
CA VAL A 11 21.82 -31.93 4.96
C VAL A 11 20.75 -31.74 6.02
N VAL A 12 19.63 -31.14 5.63
CA VAL A 12 18.41 -31.07 6.44
C VAL A 12 17.26 -31.59 5.58
N GLY A 13 16.41 -32.46 6.12
CA GLY A 13 15.25 -33.01 5.42
C GLY A 13 15.59 -33.99 4.29
N GLU A 14 14.69 -34.10 3.31
CA GLU A 14 14.83 -35.04 2.18
C GLU A 14 15.63 -34.40 1.03
N VAL A 15 16.80 -34.96 0.73
CA VAL A 15 17.65 -34.53 -0.39
C VAL A 15 18.10 -35.75 -1.18
N PHE A 16 18.04 -35.64 -2.51
CA PHE A 16 18.42 -36.70 -3.43
C PHE A 16 19.41 -36.18 -4.47
N ALA A 17 20.40 -37.00 -4.81
CA ALA A 17 21.19 -36.86 -6.02
C ALA A 17 20.57 -37.76 -7.10
N VAL A 18 20.19 -37.17 -8.22
CA VAL A 18 19.65 -37.87 -9.38
C VAL A 18 20.74 -37.98 -10.41
N ALA A 19 21.16 -39.19 -10.77
CA ALA A 19 22.14 -39.39 -11.82
C ALA A 19 21.50 -39.13 -13.21
N SER A 20 22.33 -39.02 -14.25
CA SER A 20 21.87 -38.78 -15.62
C SER A 20 20.99 -39.90 -16.21
N ASP A 21 20.95 -41.07 -15.57
CA ASP A 21 20.05 -42.19 -15.89
C ASP A 21 18.70 -42.11 -15.16
N GLY A 22 18.47 -41.08 -14.35
CA GLY A 22 17.26 -40.86 -13.56
C GLY A 22 17.23 -41.62 -12.22
N SER A 23 18.28 -42.37 -11.87
CA SER A 23 18.35 -43.06 -10.57
C SER A 23 18.54 -42.04 -9.44
N ARG A 24 17.73 -42.17 -8.37
CA ARG A 24 17.75 -41.26 -7.22
C ARG A 24 18.48 -41.91 -6.05
N ARG A 25 19.51 -41.26 -5.52
CA ARG A 25 20.24 -41.65 -4.31
C ARG A 25 19.95 -40.64 -3.20
N PRO A 26 19.48 -41.05 -2.01
CA PRO A 26 19.36 -40.14 -0.86
C PRO A 26 20.75 -39.64 -0.46
N ILE A 27 20.85 -38.37 -0.11
CA ILE A 27 22.11 -37.71 0.24
C ILE A 27 22.18 -37.45 1.74
N SER A 28 23.30 -37.81 2.36
CA SER A 28 23.63 -37.52 3.75
C SER A 28 24.89 -36.66 3.87
N GLU A 29 25.11 -36.09 5.05
CA GLU A 29 26.35 -35.37 5.34
C GLU A 29 27.58 -36.29 5.13
N GLY A 30 28.59 -35.77 4.43
CA GLY A 30 29.78 -36.51 4.02
C GLY A 30 29.69 -37.22 2.67
N ASP A 31 28.52 -37.25 2.02
CA ASP A 31 28.38 -37.87 0.70
C ASP A 31 29.09 -37.07 -0.39
N ARG A 32 29.60 -37.80 -1.38
CA ARG A 32 30.28 -37.23 -2.55
C ARG A 32 29.28 -37.01 -3.68
N VAL A 33 29.34 -35.83 -4.27
CA VAL A 33 28.51 -35.45 -5.42
C VAL A 33 29.38 -35.21 -6.65
N TYR A 34 28.89 -35.64 -7.80
CA TYR A 34 29.66 -35.74 -9.04
C TYR A 34 29.05 -34.91 -10.17
N ALA A 35 29.89 -34.59 -11.17
CA ALA A 35 29.46 -33.87 -12.34
C ALA A 35 28.46 -34.72 -13.14
N GLY A 36 27.35 -34.10 -13.54
CA GLY A 36 26.22 -34.74 -14.20
C GLY A 36 25.14 -35.27 -13.25
N GLU A 37 25.33 -35.20 -11.93
CA GLU A 37 24.26 -35.44 -10.96
C GLU A 37 23.42 -34.17 -10.76
N GLN A 38 22.11 -34.32 -10.60
CA GLN A 38 21.19 -33.26 -10.21
C GLN A 38 20.85 -33.40 -8.72
N LEU A 39 21.16 -32.39 -7.92
CA LEU A 39 20.69 -32.30 -6.55
C LEU A 39 19.24 -31.83 -6.54
N VAL A 40 18.39 -32.51 -5.80
CA VAL A 40 16.96 -32.20 -5.65
C VAL A 40 16.61 -32.22 -4.16
N THR A 41 16.12 -31.10 -3.65
CA THR A 41 15.65 -30.95 -2.27
C THR A 41 14.13 -31.01 -2.23
N GLY A 42 13.56 -31.63 -1.18
CA GLY A 42 12.11 -31.64 -0.94
C GLY A 42 11.60 -30.41 -0.20
N ALA A 43 10.32 -30.43 0.20
CA ALA A 43 9.61 -29.33 0.87
C ALA A 43 10.19 -28.90 2.23
N SER A 44 11.04 -29.73 2.84
CA SER A 44 11.81 -29.40 4.05
C SER A 44 13.30 -29.67 3.86
N GLY A 45 13.73 -29.82 2.61
CA GLY A 45 15.10 -30.17 2.22
C GLY A 45 16.01 -28.95 2.12
N ALA A 46 17.23 -29.04 2.64
CA ALA A 46 18.31 -28.10 2.34
C ALA A 46 19.63 -28.86 2.33
N VAL A 47 20.54 -28.48 1.42
CA VAL A 47 21.85 -29.10 1.31
C VAL A 47 22.94 -28.06 1.09
N ALA A 48 24.03 -28.20 1.84
CA ALA A 48 25.27 -27.48 1.60
C ALA A 48 26.32 -28.46 1.08
N VAL A 49 26.99 -28.12 -0.01
CA VAL A 49 28.08 -28.89 -0.62
C VAL A 49 29.34 -28.04 -0.59
N ALA A 50 30.37 -28.53 0.10
CA ALA A 50 31.71 -28.01 -0.01
C ALA A 50 32.32 -28.49 -1.34
N MET A 51 32.39 -27.60 -2.32
CA MET A 51 32.98 -27.87 -3.61
C MET A 51 34.50 -28.06 -3.51
N THR A 52 35.09 -28.84 -4.41
CA THR A 52 36.54 -29.09 -4.41
C THR A 52 37.38 -27.86 -4.75
N ASN A 53 36.77 -26.80 -5.28
CA ASN A 53 37.42 -25.50 -5.53
C ASN A 53 37.45 -24.60 -4.27
N GLY A 54 36.91 -25.07 -3.14
CA GLY A 54 36.85 -24.33 -1.88
C GLY A 54 35.60 -23.46 -1.71
N GLN A 55 34.70 -23.41 -2.70
CA GLN A 55 33.42 -22.71 -2.60
C GLN A 55 32.38 -23.60 -1.92
N GLN A 56 31.36 -22.96 -1.34
CA GLN A 56 30.19 -23.65 -0.82
C GLN A 56 29.01 -23.44 -1.77
N LEU A 57 28.33 -24.52 -2.11
CA LEU A 57 27.05 -24.50 -2.80
C LEU A 57 25.94 -24.77 -1.80
N THR A 58 24.94 -23.90 -1.72
CA THR A 58 23.79 -24.11 -0.83
C THR A 58 22.51 -24.13 -1.65
N LEU A 59 21.73 -25.21 -1.50
CA LEU A 59 20.39 -25.32 -2.06
C LEU A 59 19.37 -25.30 -0.93
N GLY A 60 18.34 -24.47 -1.08
CA GLY A 60 17.21 -24.37 -0.16
C GLY A 60 16.12 -25.41 -0.43
N ARG A 61 14.91 -25.14 0.07
CA ARG A 61 13.73 -25.99 -0.12
C ARG A 61 13.25 -25.99 -1.56
N ASP A 62 12.65 -27.10 -1.98
CA ASP A 62 12.01 -27.27 -3.30
C ASP A 62 12.88 -26.82 -4.48
N SER A 63 14.20 -27.02 -4.33
CA SER A 63 15.20 -26.56 -5.27
C SER A 63 15.82 -27.74 -6.01
N SER A 64 16.20 -27.53 -7.27
CA SER A 64 17.00 -28.50 -7.99
C SER A 64 18.14 -27.83 -8.75
N MET A 65 19.31 -28.46 -8.75
CA MET A 65 20.48 -27.95 -9.46
C MET A 65 21.28 -29.08 -10.09
N THR A 66 21.58 -28.95 -11.38
CA THR A 66 22.50 -29.84 -12.09
C THR A 66 23.95 -29.44 -11.78
N LEU A 67 24.75 -30.39 -11.32
CA LEU A 67 26.15 -30.17 -11.02
C LEU A 67 26.99 -30.33 -12.30
N ASP A 68 27.59 -29.25 -12.79
CA ASP A 68 28.48 -29.27 -13.95
C ASP A 68 29.94 -29.02 -13.55
N ALA A 69 30.88 -29.57 -14.33
CA ALA A 69 32.31 -29.32 -14.18
C ALA A 69 32.67 -27.83 -14.38
N GLN A 70 31.85 -27.06 -15.10
CA GLN A 70 32.04 -25.60 -15.22
C GLN A 70 31.94 -24.87 -13.87
N MET A 71 31.22 -25.43 -12.89
CA MET A 71 31.16 -24.85 -11.55
C MET A 71 32.50 -24.87 -10.82
N LEU A 72 33.39 -25.83 -11.15
CA LEU A 72 34.75 -25.85 -10.61
C LEU A 72 35.67 -24.85 -11.31
N ALA A 73 35.33 -24.45 -12.54
CA ALA A 73 36.12 -23.51 -13.34
C ALA A 73 35.88 -22.05 -12.92
N TYR A 74 34.75 -21.76 -12.26
CA TYR A 74 34.45 -20.45 -11.70
C TYR A 74 35.30 -20.20 -10.44
N ARG A 75 36.61 -20.00 -10.63
CA ARG A 75 37.43 -19.26 -9.66
C ARG A 75 36.86 -17.86 -9.63
N GLY A 76 36.61 -17.30 -8.44
CA GLY A 76 36.15 -15.93 -8.27
C GLY A 76 37.12 -14.88 -8.83
N GLU A 77 37.24 -14.81 -10.15
CA GLU A 77 37.62 -13.59 -10.83
C GLU A 77 36.40 -12.68 -10.73
N SER A 78 36.51 -11.69 -9.85
CA SER A 78 35.66 -10.52 -9.87
C SER A 78 35.57 -10.01 -11.31
N GLN A 79 34.42 -10.22 -11.93
CA GLN A 79 34.07 -9.64 -13.22
C GLN A 79 34.40 -8.14 -13.12
N PRO A 80 35.31 -7.57 -13.93
CA PRO A 80 35.44 -6.12 -13.99
C PRO A 80 34.06 -5.56 -14.35
N PRO A 81 33.61 -4.46 -13.71
CA PRO A 81 32.30 -3.90 -13.98
C PRO A 81 32.19 -3.70 -15.49
N VAL A 82 31.13 -4.26 -16.08
CA VAL A 82 30.77 -3.95 -17.45
C VAL A 82 30.63 -2.45 -17.49
N ALA A 83 31.42 -1.76 -18.32
CA ALA A 83 31.31 -0.32 -18.46
C ALA A 83 29.86 -0.01 -18.87
N GLU A 84 29.08 0.55 -17.93
CA GLU A 84 27.76 1.07 -18.23
C GLU A 84 27.96 2.11 -19.32
N THR A 85 27.47 1.80 -20.52
CA THR A 85 27.38 2.80 -21.57
C THR A 85 26.40 3.85 -21.04
N PRO A 86 26.80 5.13 -20.91
CA PRO A 86 25.88 6.17 -20.48
C PRO A 86 24.61 6.10 -21.33
N PRO A 87 23.41 6.30 -20.74
CA PRO A 87 22.18 6.31 -21.52
C PRO A 87 22.37 7.27 -22.70
N ALA A 88 22.08 6.77 -23.90
CA ALA A 88 22.16 7.60 -25.10
C ALA A 88 21.25 8.82 -24.91
N THR A 89 21.73 10.00 -25.33
CA THR A 89 20.89 11.20 -25.38
C THR A 89 19.59 10.83 -26.12
N PRO A 90 18.40 11.16 -25.55
CA PRO A 90 17.13 10.88 -26.20
C PRO A 90 17.14 11.39 -27.63
N SER A 91 16.65 10.59 -28.56
CA SER A 91 16.55 10.97 -29.95
C SER A 91 15.43 12.00 -30.16
N ASP A 92 15.47 12.74 -31.26
CA ASP A 92 14.39 13.68 -31.59
C ASP A 92 13.01 13.00 -31.68
N ALA A 93 12.97 11.69 -32.02
CA ALA A 93 11.75 10.90 -32.03
C ALA A 93 11.20 10.66 -30.61
N ASP A 94 12.07 10.36 -29.64
CA ASP A 94 11.67 10.17 -28.23
C ASP A 94 11.08 11.47 -27.64
N LEU A 95 11.61 12.61 -28.06
CA LEU A 95 11.10 13.92 -27.65
C LEU A 95 9.71 14.21 -28.25
N THR A 96 9.47 13.81 -29.51
CA THR A 96 8.14 13.97 -30.13
C THR A 96 7.06 13.08 -29.51
N ASP A 97 7.41 11.90 -29.01
CA ASP A 97 6.45 11.01 -28.34
C ASP A 97 6.07 11.54 -26.94
N VAL A 98 7.01 12.15 -26.22
CA VAL A 98 6.73 12.84 -24.96
C VAL A 98 5.76 14.00 -25.17
N GLU A 99 5.95 14.81 -26.21
CA GLU A 99 5.04 15.93 -26.54
C GLU A 99 3.62 15.43 -26.86
N ARG A 100 3.49 14.31 -27.58
CA ARG A 100 2.19 13.68 -27.86
C ARG A 100 1.50 13.15 -26.61
N LEU A 101 2.25 12.50 -25.72
CA LEU A 101 1.75 12.00 -24.43
C LEU A 101 1.28 13.16 -23.54
N GLN A 102 2.03 14.25 -23.49
CA GLN A 102 1.65 15.46 -22.75
C GLN A 102 0.35 16.08 -23.28
N ALA A 103 0.21 16.19 -24.60
CA ALA A 103 -1.01 16.70 -25.22
C ALA A 103 -2.25 15.80 -24.95
N ALA A 104 -2.07 14.48 -24.92
CA ALA A 104 -3.14 13.54 -24.60
C ALA A 104 -3.62 13.68 -23.13
N ILE A 105 -2.68 13.81 -22.18
CA ILE A 105 -2.99 14.04 -20.77
C ILE A 105 -3.74 15.36 -20.58
N GLU A 106 -3.28 16.43 -21.24
CA GLU A 106 -3.93 17.76 -21.15
C GLU A 106 -5.33 17.75 -21.79
N ALA A 107 -5.56 16.91 -22.80
CA ALA A 107 -6.88 16.69 -23.38
C ALA A 107 -7.78 15.74 -22.56
N GLY A 108 -7.29 15.21 -21.43
CA GLY A 108 -8.03 14.27 -20.58
C GLY A 108 -8.17 12.86 -21.17
N VAL A 109 -7.35 12.51 -22.17
CA VAL A 109 -7.30 11.19 -22.78
C VAL A 109 -6.37 10.29 -21.97
N ASP A 110 -6.81 9.08 -21.63
CA ASP A 110 -5.98 8.09 -20.96
C ASP A 110 -4.92 7.53 -21.95
N PRO A 111 -3.62 7.85 -21.76
CA PRO A 111 -2.57 7.43 -22.67
C PRO A 111 -2.33 5.92 -22.65
N THR A 112 -2.86 5.18 -21.67
CA THR A 112 -2.77 3.72 -21.62
C THR A 112 -3.74 3.03 -22.58
N LEU A 113 -4.76 3.74 -23.06
CA LEU A 113 -5.78 3.22 -23.97
C LEU A 113 -5.53 3.57 -25.44
N GLU A 114 -4.87 4.70 -25.73
CA GLU A 114 -4.61 5.18 -27.10
C GLU A 114 -3.12 5.28 -27.48
N GLY A 115 -2.20 5.12 -26.53
CA GLY A 115 -0.76 5.13 -26.78
C GLY A 115 -0.26 3.90 -27.53
N GLU A 116 0.88 4.03 -28.23
CA GLU A 116 1.60 2.86 -28.73
C GLU A 116 2.03 1.99 -27.55
N ALA A 117 1.89 0.67 -27.67
CA ALA A 117 2.29 -0.24 -26.61
C ALA A 117 3.78 -0.02 -26.29
N THR A 118 4.09 0.16 -25.01
CA THR A 118 5.48 0.16 -24.54
C THR A 118 6.17 -1.13 -25.01
N ALA A 119 7.50 -1.12 -25.13
CA ALA A 119 8.34 -2.11 -25.83
C ALA A 119 8.11 -3.62 -25.53
N ALA A 120 7.23 -3.97 -24.59
CA ALA A 120 6.56 -5.27 -24.52
C ALA A 120 5.22 -5.22 -25.30
N GLY A 121 5.29 -5.14 -26.63
CA GLY A 121 4.08 -5.05 -27.47
C GLY A 121 3.06 -6.19 -27.24
N PRO A 122 1.80 -6.05 -27.70
CA PRO A 122 0.70 -6.99 -27.41
C PRO A 122 0.80 -8.33 -28.17
N GLY A 123 1.97 -8.63 -28.74
CA GLY A 123 2.20 -9.69 -29.71
C GLY A 123 2.60 -11.06 -29.14
N ALA A 124 2.36 -11.34 -27.86
CA ALA A 124 2.49 -12.70 -27.32
C ALA A 124 1.24 -13.54 -27.67
N GLY A 125 0.92 -13.64 -28.97
CA GLY A 125 -0.27 -14.32 -29.46
C GLY A 125 -0.14 -14.74 -30.92
N ALA A 126 0.20 -16.02 -31.13
CA ALA A 126 0.04 -16.83 -32.34
C ALA A 126 0.58 -16.27 -33.67
N GLY A 127 1.84 -16.60 -33.98
CA GLY A 127 2.30 -16.83 -35.36
C GLY A 127 2.76 -15.60 -36.14
N GLY A 128 3.94 -15.07 -35.80
CA GLY A 128 4.64 -14.08 -36.62
C GLY A 128 5.99 -13.74 -35.98
N ALA A 129 7.05 -13.66 -36.79
CA ALA A 129 8.42 -13.44 -36.33
C ALA A 129 8.57 -12.07 -35.64
N GLY A 130 8.52 -12.07 -34.30
CA GLY A 130 8.82 -10.92 -33.48
C GLY A 130 10.30 -10.56 -33.58
N GLY A 131 10.56 -9.26 -33.78
CA GLY A 131 11.89 -8.67 -33.78
C GLY A 131 12.65 -9.00 -32.50
N VAL A 132 13.98 -9.07 -32.65
CA VAL A 132 14.95 -9.39 -31.60
C VAL A 132 14.93 -8.33 -30.49
N GLY A 133 14.00 -8.49 -29.55
CA GLY A 133 14.04 -7.84 -28.24
C GLY A 133 15.33 -8.27 -27.52
N GLY A 134 16.04 -7.29 -26.98
CA GLY A 134 17.33 -7.46 -26.33
C GLY A 134 17.31 -8.55 -25.27
N GLY A 135 18.40 -9.33 -25.21
CA GLY A 135 18.58 -10.42 -24.27
C GLY A 135 18.71 -9.94 -22.83
N HIS A 136 17.61 -9.53 -22.22
CA HIS A 136 17.53 -9.31 -20.78
C HIS A 136 17.01 -10.61 -20.16
N SER A 137 17.93 -11.46 -19.68
CA SER A 137 17.56 -12.48 -18.71
C SER A 137 17.30 -11.77 -17.39
N PHE A 138 16.04 -11.71 -16.94
CA PHE A 138 15.75 -11.29 -15.57
C PHE A 138 15.97 -12.49 -14.65
N VAL A 139 16.77 -12.31 -13.60
CA VAL A 139 16.86 -13.28 -12.51
C VAL A 139 15.82 -12.86 -11.48
N LEU A 140 14.75 -13.65 -11.35
CA LEU A 140 13.87 -13.57 -10.20
C LEU A 140 14.64 -14.14 -9.00
N LEU A 141 15.07 -13.25 -8.10
CA LEU A 141 15.56 -13.64 -6.79
C LEU A 141 14.35 -13.72 -5.86
N ASP A 142 13.91 -14.93 -5.55
CA ASP A 142 13.04 -15.13 -4.39
C ASP A 142 13.88 -14.95 -3.12
N GLU A 143 13.31 -14.31 -2.10
CA GLU A 143 13.96 -14.10 -0.81
C GLU A 143 14.17 -15.46 -0.11
N VAL A 144 15.42 -15.95 -0.13
CA VAL A 144 15.81 -17.20 0.55
C VAL A 144 16.78 -16.90 1.69
N GLY A 145 16.28 -16.43 2.83
CA GLY A 145 17.11 -16.37 4.03
C GLY A 145 16.49 -15.62 5.20
N GLY A 146 16.35 -16.31 6.33
CA GLY A 146 15.71 -15.76 7.53
C GLY A 146 16.42 -14.55 8.11
N ALA A 147 15.66 -13.79 8.90
CA ALA A 147 16.16 -12.68 9.69
C ALA A 147 17.37 -13.13 10.54
N LEU A 148 18.50 -12.45 10.36
CA LEU A 148 19.52 -12.41 11.40
C LEU A 148 19.04 -11.43 12.47
N ASP A 149 18.91 -11.88 13.71
CA ASP A 149 18.99 -10.97 14.86
C ASP A 149 20.48 -10.70 15.09
N PRO A 150 21.01 -9.52 14.72
CA PRO A 150 22.39 -9.19 15.04
C PRO A 150 22.51 -9.09 16.56
N VAL A 151 23.20 -10.05 17.19
CA VAL A 151 23.70 -9.84 18.56
C VAL A 151 24.85 -8.85 18.44
N ILE A 152 24.56 -7.56 18.63
CA ILE A 152 25.57 -6.50 18.73
C ILE A 152 26.30 -6.69 20.05
N GLY A 153 27.26 -7.61 20.06
CA GLY A 153 28.12 -7.92 21.19
C GLY A 153 29.43 -7.13 21.10
N PHE A 154 29.41 -5.84 21.42
CA PHE A 154 30.60 -5.26 22.03
C PHE A 154 30.51 -5.56 23.53
N PRO A 155 31.47 -6.30 24.14
CA PRO A 155 31.53 -6.34 25.59
C PRO A 155 31.81 -4.93 26.09
N THR A 156 30.83 -4.29 26.73
CA THR A 156 30.96 -2.96 27.34
C THR A 156 31.67 -3.03 28.69
N GLU A 157 32.09 -4.22 29.11
CA GLU A 157 32.85 -4.43 30.33
C GLU A 157 34.29 -3.91 30.13
N GLY A 158 34.60 -2.75 30.70
CA GLY A 158 35.95 -2.21 30.77
C GLY A 158 36.27 -1.03 29.86
N LEU A 159 35.30 -0.46 29.13
CA LEU A 159 35.47 0.88 28.57
C LEU A 159 35.33 1.89 29.73
N PRO A 160 36.39 2.61 30.16
CA PRO A 160 36.17 3.80 30.96
C PRO A 160 35.31 4.72 30.11
N GLY A 161 34.27 5.31 30.69
CA GLY A 161 33.29 6.14 29.99
C GLY A 161 33.95 6.96 28.88
N GLY A 162 33.36 6.89 27.69
CA GLY A 162 33.84 7.61 26.51
C GLY A 162 34.08 9.09 26.79
N PRO A 163 34.70 9.83 25.85
CA PRO A 163 35.02 11.24 26.05
C PRO A 163 33.78 11.97 26.58
N GLU A 164 33.89 12.50 27.80
CA GLU A 164 32.89 13.39 28.37
C GLU A 164 32.92 14.65 27.51
N PHE A 165 32.01 14.71 26.53
CA PHE A 165 31.82 15.90 25.71
C PHE A 165 31.41 17.02 26.68
N PRO A 166 32.25 18.06 26.89
CA PRO A 166 32.06 19.01 27.98
C PRO A 166 30.81 19.88 27.89
N ASP A 167 30.07 19.81 26.79
CA ASP A 167 28.76 20.41 26.64
C ASP A 167 27.95 19.50 25.72
N PRO A 168 26.73 19.06 26.09
CA PRO A 168 25.84 18.50 25.09
C PRO A 168 25.59 19.60 24.06
N ASP A 169 25.92 19.35 22.79
CA ASP A 169 25.29 20.07 21.68
C ASP A 169 23.79 20.16 22.01
N PRO A 170 23.16 21.34 21.92
CA PRO A 170 21.73 21.42 22.18
C PRO A 170 21.09 20.41 21.24
N VAL A 171 20.45 19.40 21.83
CA VAL A 171 19.50 18.56 21.12
C VAL A 171 18.51 19.52 20.49
N LEU A 172 18.72 19.84 19.21
CA LEU A 172 17.61 20.25 18.37
C LEU A 172 16.66 19.08 18.54
N GLY A 173 15.53 19.33 19.19
CA GLY A 173 14.48 18.35 19.33
C GLY A 173 14.17 17.85 17.93
N LEU A 174 14.77 16.73 17.54
CA LEU A 174 14.11 15.79 16.70
C LEU A 174 13.07 15.19 17.63
N ASP A 175 12.04 16.00 17.94
CA ASP A 175 10.71 15.45 18.04
C ASP A 175 10.62 14.60 16.77
N ASP A 176 10.77 13.28 16.93
CA ASP A 176 10.11 12.36 16.03
C ASP A 176 8.76 13.01 15.77
N PRO A 177 8.40 13.39 14.52
CA PRO A 177 7.11 14.01 14.32
C PRO A 177 6.12 12.92 14.69
N ALA A 178 5.75 12.88 15.96
CA ALA A 178 4.58 12.21 16.44
C ALA A 178 3.54 12.70 15.45
N VAL A 179 2.96 11.76 14.68
CA VAL A 179 1.74 12.05 13.95
C VAL A 179 0.91 12.82 14.97
N PRO A 180 0.64 14.11 14.74
CA PRO A 180 0.06 14.93 15.79
C PRO A 180 -1.21 14.20 16.19
N ASN A 181 -1.28 13.68 17.41
CA ASN A 181 -2.49 13.03 17.89
C ASN A 181 -3.48 14.17 18.17
N GLY A 182 -4.65 14.13 17.56
CA GLY A 182 -5.58 15.25 17.59
C GLY A 182 -7.02 14.80 17.49
N PHE A 183 -7.89 15.45 18.26
CA PHE A 183 -9.33 15.18 18.24
C PHE A 183 -9.96 15.66 16.93
N PRO A 184 -11.02 15.00 16.44
CA PRO A 184 -11.82 15.53 15.35
C PRO A 184 -12.56 16.79 15.80
N GLU A 185 -12.68 17.76 14.91
CA GLU A 185 -13.46 18.98 15.12
C GLU A 185 -14.80 18.84 14.39
N ALA A 186 -15.86 18.61 15.16
CA ALA A 186 -17.24 18.66 14.65
C ALA A 186 -17.71 20.11 14.61
N ILE A 187 -18.23 20.57 13.48
CA ILE A 187 -18.62 21.96 13.25
C ILE A 187 -20.13 22.06 13.04
N ASP A 188 -20.78 22.95 13.78
CA ASP A 188 -22.23 23.15 13.68
C ASP A 188 -22.70 23.41 12.24
N ASP A 189 -23.81 22.77 11.88
CA ASP A 189 -24.48 22.89 10.60
C ASP A 189 -25.74 23.75 10.70
N SER A 190 -26.11 24.35 9.57
CA SER A 190 -27.38 25.05 9.42
C SER A 190 -28.02 24.75 8.08
N ASN A 191 -29.34 24.58 8.07
CA ASN A 191 -30.14 24.52 6.86
C ASN A 191 -31.45 25.28 7.08
N SER A 192 -32.10 25.73 6.01
CA SER A 192 -33.38 26.42 6.11
C SER A 192 -34.41 25.92 5.10
N ILE A 193 -35.67 26.07 5.47
CA ILE A 193 -36.83 25.68 4.67
C ILE A 193 -37.96 26.69 4.90
N PHE A 194 -38.66 27.08 3.84
CA PHE A 194 -39.85 27.92 3.99
C PHE A 194 -41.03 27.09 4.50
N GLU A 195 -41.95 27.71 5.23
CA GLU A 195 -43.13 27.04 5.82
C GLU A 195 -44.02 26.30 4.79
N ASP A 196 -44.02 26.78 3.54
CA ASP A 196 -44.78 26.24 2.41
C ASP A 196 -43.92 25.43 1.42
N ALA A 197 -42.78 24.91 1.87
CA ALA A 197 -41.91 24.14 1.01
C ALA A 197 -42.58 22.85 0.52
N GLU A 198 -42.65 22.70 -0.81
CA GLU A 198 -43.15 21.50 -1.49
C GLU A 198 -42.07 20.41 -1.51
N GLY A 199 -41.79 19.81 -0.34
CA GLY A 199 -40.93 18.62 -0.22
C GLY A 199 -39.82 18.72 0.82
N PRO A 200 -39.12 17.60 1.09
CA PRO A 200 -38.09 17.56 2.10
C PRO A 200 -36.79 18.23 1.63
N ILE A 201 -36.07 18.81 2.58
CA ILE A 201 -34.66 19.20 2.38
C ILE A 201 -33.74 18.03 2.72
N THR A 202 -32.53 18.04 2.17
CA THR A 202 -31.48 17.05 2.42
C THR A 202 -30.16 17.74 2.73
N GLY A 203 -29.29 17.06 3.47
CA GLY A 203 -27.95 17.54 3.80
C GLY A 203 -27.07 16.43 4.36
N ASN A 204 -25.78 16.74 4.54
CA ASN A 204 -24.81 15.86 5.19
C ASN A 204 -23.95 16.70 6.14
N VAL A 205 -23.92 16.32 7.41
CA VAL A 205 -23.22 17.04 8.49
C VAL A 205 -21.70 16.88 8.48
N LEU A 206 -21.15 15.89 7.76
CA LEU A 206 -19.71 15.70 7.67
C LEU A 206 -19.05 16.60 6.61
N ALA A 207 -19.82 17.45 5.93
CA ALA A 207 -19.31 18.24 4.80
C ALA A 207 -18.36 19.36 5.24
N ASN A 208 -18.51 19.86 6.47
CA ASN A 208 -17.73 20.93 7.08
C ASN A 208 -16.86 20.45 8.26
N ASP A 209 -17.05 19.23 8.76
CA ASP A 209 -16.25 18.67 9.85
C ASP A 209 -14.79 18.43 9.46
N ASP A 210 -13.87 18.62 10.41
CA ASP A 210 -12.45 18.29 10.25
C ASP A 210 -12.12 16.99 11.00
N PRO A 211 -11.64 15.93 10.32
CA PRO A 211 -11.11 14.75 10.99
C PRO A 211 -9.93 15.05 11.91
N GLY A 212 -9.28 16.19 11.72
CA GLY A 212 -7.96 16.42 12.27
C GLY A 212 -6.94 15.45 11.66
N PRO A 213 -5.85 15.15 12.38
CA PRO A 213 -4.74 14.36 11.86
C PRO A 213 -5.01 12.84 11.81
N ASP A 214 -6.01 12.33 12.54
CA ASP A 214 -6.26 10.91 12.75
C ASP A 214 -7.36 10.36 11.83
N LEU A 215 -7.06 10.20 10.55
CA LEU A 215 -8.02 9.72 9.53
C LEU A 215 -8.38 8.22 9.68
N PRO A 216 -9.59 7.78 9.25
CA PRO A 216 -10.66 8.54 8.60
C PRO A 216 -11.72 9.10 9.57
N LEU A 217 -12.42 10.17 9.16
CA LEU A 217 -13.64 10.62 9.84
C LEU A 217 -14.80 9.66 9.55
N SER A 218 -15.60 9.37 10.56
CA SER A 218 -16.80 8.55 10.47
C SER A 218 -17.93 9.11 11.31
N PHE A 219 -19.16 9.01 10.79
CA PHE A 219 -20.37 9.31 11.55
C PHE A 219 -20.66 8.22 12.57
N VAL A 220 -21.04 8.59 13.78
CA VAL A 220 -21.42 7.63 14.84
C VAL A 220 -22.94 7.56 14.98
N SER A 221 -23.58 8.67 15.34
CA SER A 221 -25.01 8.67 15.66
C SER A 221 -25.58 10.08 15.78
N TRP A 222 -26.89 10.17 15.54
CA TRP A 222 -27.73 11.28 16.02
C TRP A 222 -28.06 11.08 17.50
N GLY A 223 -28.07 12.17 18.28
CA GLY A 223 -28.48 12.15 19.68
C GLY A 223 -29.98 11.93 19.86
N SER A 224 -30.78 12.57 19.00
CA SER A 224 -32.21 12.34 18.84
C SER A 224 -32.61 12.67 17.40
N THR A 225 -33.63 12.00 16.89
CA THR A 225 -34.26 12.30 15.59
C THR A 225 -35.71 12.77 15.77
N ASP A 226 -36.13 13.05 17.00
CA ASP A 226 -37.47 13.56 17.27
C ASP A 226 -37.58 15.01 16.78
N ALA A 227 -38.50 15.23 15.85
CA ALA A 227 -38.82 16.54 15.29
C ALA A 227 -40.19 17.01 15.80
N THR A 228 -40.31 18.31 16.07
CA THR A 228 -41.52 18.96 16.60
C THR A 228 -42.42 19.52 15.50
N TYR A 229 -41.82 20.03 14.42
CA TYR A 229 -42.49 20.71 13.31
C TYR A 229 -42.44 19.91 12.00
N GLY A 230 -41.85 18.71 12.02
CA GLY A 230 -41.68 17.88 10.83
C GLY A 230 -41.26 16.46 11.16
N VAL A 231 -40.63 15.80 10.21
CA VAL A 231 -40.07 14.46 10.32
C VAL A 231 -38.61 14.50 9.89
N PHE A 232 -37.72 14.22 10.84
CA PHE A 232 -36.30 14.01 10.56
C PHE A 232 -36.05 12.53 10.24
N THR A 233 -35.34 12.27 9.15
CA THR A 233 -34.97 10.91 8.73
C THR A 233 -33.46 10.82 8.56
N ASP A 234 -32.84 9.95 9.36
CA ASP A 234 -31.46 9.53 9.13
C ASP A 234 -31.39 8.62 7.91
N THR A 235 -30.62 9.03 6.90
CA THR A 235 -30.38 8.24 5.68
C THR A 235 -29.02 7.53 5.70
N GLY A 236 -28.26 7.70 6.79
CA GLY A 236 -27.00 7.02 7.06
C GLY A 236 -25.78 7.88 6.76
N GLY A 237 -24.69 7.61 7.49
CA GLY A 237 -23.40 8.28 7.29
C GLY A 237 -23.47 9.80 7.42
N GLY A 238 -24.28 10.29 8.37
CA GLY A 238 -24.53 11.72 8.61
C GLY A 238 -25.38 12.41 7.55
N THR A 239 -25.86 11.70 6.53
CA THR A 239 -26.81 12.24 5.56
C THR A 239 -28.23 12.15 6.13
N TYR A 240 -29.00 13.22 6.00
CA TYR A 240 -30.36 13.30 6.53
C TYR A 240 -31.34 13.87 5.51
N THR A 241 -32.63 13.60 5.75
CA THR A 241 -33.73 14.38 5.15
C THR A 241 -34.63 14.94 6.23
N TYR A 242 -35.17 16.13 5.99
CA TYR A 242 -36.16 16.76 6.86
C TYR A 242 -37.40 17.13 6.05
N ALA A 243 -38.53 16.51 6.37
CA ALA A 243 -39.82 16.81 5.77
C ALA A 243 -40.63 17.68 6.73
N LEU A 244 -40.92 18.92 6.34
CA LEU A 244 -41.74 19.83 7.14
C LEU A 244 -43.19 19.34 7.18
N ASN A 245 -43.84 19.48 8.33
CA ASN A 245 -45.28 19.30 8.44
C ASN A 245 -45.99 20.65 8.22
N SER A 246 -46.27 20.97 6.96
CA SER A 246 -46.98 22.20 6.60
C SER A 246 -48.45 22.24 7.07
N ASP A 247 -49.00 21.15 7.63
CA ASP A 247 -50.33 21.19 8.28
C ASP A 247 -50.24 21.62 9.77
N ASP A 248 -49.04 21.82 10.32
CA ASP A 248 -48.87 22.26 11.71
C ASP A 248 -49.31 23.73 11.86
N PRO A 249 -50.28 24.04 12.73
CA PRO A 249 -50.79 25.40 12.89
C PRO A 249 -49.75 26.39 13.45
N ARG A 250 -48.65 25.91 14.03
CA ARG A 250 -47.53 26.76 14.46
C ARG A 250 -46.61 27.12 13.30
N VAL A 251 -46.50 26.22 12.32
CA VAL A 251 -45.76 26.45 11.07
C VAL A 251 -46.57 27.43 10.24
N GLN A 252 -47.82 27.10 9.90
CA GLN A 252 -48.77 27.97 9.16
C GLN A 252 -49.13 29.31 9.83
N GLY A 253 -48.60 29.55 11.02
CA GLY A 253 -48.83 30.77 11.77
C GLY A 253 -47.66 31.75 11.69
N LEU A 254 -46.61 31.45 10.90
CA LEU A 254 -45.43 32.30 10.82
C LEU A 254 -45.65 33.41 9.78
N ASP A 255 -45.53 34.65 10.22
CA ASP A 255 -45.53 35.79 9.29
C ASP A 255 -44.16 35.94 8.59
N ASP A 256 -44.11 36.74 7.52
CA ASP A 256 -42.84 37.13 6.87
C ASP A 256 -41.85 37.73 7.88
N GLY A 257 -40.68 37.09 8.01
CA GLY A 257 -39.64 37.46 8.97
C GLY A 257 -39.73 36.77 10.34
N GLU A 258 -40.76 35.96 10.59
CA GLU A 258 -40.81 35.04 11.72
C GLU A 258 -40.16 33.69 11.38
N SER A 259 -39.69 32.97 12.40
CA SER A 259 -39.08 31.65 12.21
C SER A 259 -39.23 30.73 13.41
N LEU A 260 -39.19 29.43 13.12
CA LEU A 260 -39.05 28.35 14.10
C LEU A 260 -37.73 27.61 13.87
N THR A 261 -37.25 26.92 14.91
CA THR A 261 -35.97 26.23 14.84
C THR A 261 -36.08 24.81 15.39
N GLU A 262 -35.44 23.88 14.71
CA GLU A 262 -35.16 22.52 15.19
C GLU A 262 -33.65 22.32 15.35
N THR A 263 -33.24 21.55 16.36
CA THR A 263 -31.82 21.30 16.63
C THR A 263 -31.60 19.82 16.88
N PHE A 264 -30.66 19.24 16.13
CA PHE A 264 -30.28 17.83 16.21
C PHE A 264 -28.78 17.72 16.52
N THR A 265 -28.44 17.11 17.66
CA THR A 265 -27.04 16.84 17.99
C THR A 265 -26.55 15.59 17.26
N TYR A 266 -25.30 15.61 16.79
CA TYR A 266 -24.65 14.43 16.20
C TYR A 266 -23.25 14.22 16.74
N ILE A 267 -22.75 12.99 16.60
CA ILE A 267 -21.44 12.55 17.06
C ILE A 267 -20.66 11.98 15.86
N ILE A 268 -19.41 12.39 15.74
CA ILE A 268 -18.42 11.85 14.79
C ILE A 268 -17.26 11.23 15.56
N VAL A 269 -16.54 10.33 14.89
CA VAL A 269 -15.34 9.67 15.41
C VAL A 269 -14.26 9.66 14.34
N ASP A 270 -13.02 9.75 14.77
CA ASP A 270 -11.86 9.65 13.90
C ASP A 270 -11.34 8.20 13.81
N GLY A 271 -10.18 7.99 13.18
CA GLY A 271 -9.57 6.68 13.00
C GLY A 271 -8.99 6.05 14.27
N ASN A 272 -8.73 6.86 15.30
CA ASN A 272 -8.13 6.43 16.57
C ASN A 272 -9.21 6.15 17.65
N GLY A 273 -10.43 6.65 17.45
CA GLY A 273 -11.57 6.50 18.35
C GLY A 273 -11.96 7.77 19.12
N ASP A 274 -11.29 8.90 18.89
CA ASP A 274 -11.61 10.19 19.49
C ASP A 274 -12.90 10.74 18.88
N GLN A 275 -13.71 11.41 19.70
CA GLN A 275 -15.07 11.82 19.33
C GLN A 275 -15.23 13.35 19.29
N GLY A 276 -15.97 13.81 18.28
CA GLY A 276 -16.46 15.18 18.14
C GLY A 276 -17.99 15.23 18.28
N THR A 277 -18.52 16.37 18.72
CA THR A 277 -19.98 16.57 18.83
C THR A 277 -20.33 17.97 18.37
N ALA A 278 -21.34 18.07 17.50
CA ALA A 278 -21.87 19.33 17.01
C ALA A 278 -23.38 19.22 16.77
N THR A 279 -23.98 20.30 16.28
CA THR A 279 -25.42 20.42 16.10
C THR A 279 -25.79 20.82 14.68
N LEU A 280 -26.83 20.18 14.15
CA LEU A 280 -27.54 20.62 12.96
C LEU A 280 -28.75 21.45 13.38
N THR A 281 -28.81 22.69 12.90
CA THR A 281 -29.94 23.60 13.11
C THR A 281 -30.76 23.76 11.84
N ILE A 282 -32.06 23.44 11.89
CA ILE A 282 -32.99 23.66 10.78
C ILE A 282 -33.88 24.85 11.12
N THR A 283 -33.82 25.90 10.30
CA THR A 283 -34.65 27.10 10.44
C THR A 283 -35.84 27.03 9.48
N ILE A 284 -37.04 27.15 10.03
CA ILE A 284 -38.29 27.21 9.27
C ILE A 284 -38.67 28.68 9.16
N GLU A 285 -38.65 29.21 7.94
CA GLU A 285 -38.89 30.64 7.66
C GLU A 285 -40.34 30.85 7.22
N GLY A 286 -41.03 31.79 7.88
CA GLY A 286 -42.37 32.21 7.50
C GLY A 286 -42.36 33.00 6.19
N ILE A 287 -43.46 32.90 5.44
CA ILE A 287 -43.72 33.70 4.25
C ILE A 287 -45.06 34.40 4.40
N ASN A 288 -45.26 35.50 3.68
CA ASN A 288 -46.56 36.16 3.75
C ASN A 288 -47.61 35.36 2.96
N ASP A 289 -48.58 34.80 3.68
CA ASP A 289 -49.74 34.15 3.12
C ASP A 289 -50.70 35.09 2.37
N MET A 290 -51.38 34.54 1.36
CA MET A 290 -52.49 35.24 0.72
C MET A 290 -53.74 35.18 1.61
N PRO A 291 -54.43 36.30 1.85
CA PRO A 291 -55.64 36.31 2.67
C PRO A 291 -56.73 35.43 2.03
N VAL A 292 -57.26 34.48 2.80
CA VAL A 292 -58.40 33.64 2.41
C VAL A 292 -59.70 34.37 2.74
N ILE A 293 -60.54 34.60 1.72
CA ILE A 293 -61.82 35.35 1.80
C ILE A 293 -63.05 34.45 1.69
#